data_AF-A0A974NJZ9-F1
#
_entry.id   AF-A0A974NJZ9-F1
#
_cell.length_a   1.000
_cell.length_b   1.000
_cell.length_c   1.000
_cell.angle_alpha   90.00
_cell.angle_beta   90.00
_cell.angle_gamma   90.00
#
_symmetry.space_group_name_H-M   'P 1'
#
loop_
_entity.id
_entity.type
_entity.pdbx_description
1 polymer ?
#
loop_
_entity_poly.entity_id
_entity_poly.type
_entity_poly.pdbx_seq_one_letter_code
_entity_poly.pdbx_strand_id
1 'polypeptide(L)'
;MLDINMKVNPSFFDDECAIVFSFSFVRESKKIGEAIIYTCEESGEEEIYAIHGEQKEKIAYLREFSIMEEYHESSMRKIQHFLNIIGIKKCINQYNLVY
;
A
#
# COMPACT_ATOMS: atom_id res chain seq x y z
N MET A 1 14.42 6.84 -15.32
CA MET A 1 13.92 6.54 -13.97
C MET A 1 14.94 7.07 -12.98
N LEU A 2 14.52 7.82 -11.96
CA LEU A 2 15.42 8.23 -10.87
C LEU A 2 15.86 6.97 -10.11
N ASP A 3 17.15 6.84 -9.82
CA ASP A 3 17.70 5.69 -9.11
C ASP A 3 17.36 5.79 -7.61
N ILE A 4 16.16 5.31 -7.29
CA ILE A 4 15.60 5.28 -5.93
C ILE A 4 15.61 3.84 -5.44
N ASN A 5 16.31 3.59 -4.35
CA ASN A 5 16.24 2.35 -3.61
C ASN A 5 15.00 2.36 -2.69
N MET A 6 14.24 1.27 -2.69
CA MET A 6 13.05 1.09 -1.86
C MET A 6 13.27 -0.13 -0.96
N LYS A 7 13.21 0.08 0.35
CA LYS A 7 13.15 -1.00 1.35
C LYS A 7 11.72 -1.18 1.81
N VAL A 8 11.29 -2.43 1.97
CA VAL A 8 9.95 -2.78 2.45
C VAL A 8 10.09 -3.62 3.71
N ASN A 9 9.37 -3.24 4.76
CA ASN A 9 9.28 -3.99 6.00
C ASN A 9 7.81 -4.37 6.26
N PRO A 10 7.44 -5.66 6.13
CA PRO A 10 6.12 -6.14 6.53
C PRO A 10 6.03 -6.34 8.05
N SER A 11 4.88 -6.02 8.62
CA SER A 11 4.52 -6.34 10.01
C SER A 11 3.06 -6.75 10.07
N PHE A 12 2.75 -7.81 10.81
CA PHE A 12 1.38 -8.24 11.07
C PHE A 12 0.87 -7.55 12.34
N PHE A 13 -0.33 -6.98 12.27
CA PHE A 13 -1.04 -6.38 13.39
C PHE A 13 -2.18 -7.32 13.78
N ASP A 14 -1.98 -8.08 14.87
CA ASP A 14 -2.92 -9.11 15.33
C ASP A 14 -4.32 -8.55 15.59
N ASP A 15 -4.41 -7.38 16.22
CA ASP A 15 -5.68 -6.75 16.62
C ASP A 15 -6.57 -6.35 15.43
N GLU A 16 -5.95 -5.98 14.30
CA GLU A 16 -6.64 -5.52 13.09
C GLU A 16 -6.69 -6.60 12.00
N CYS A 17 -6.11 -7.78 12.25
CA CYS A 17 -5.90 -8.84 11.25
C CYS A 17 -5.31 -8.27 9.93
N ALA A 18 -4.38 -7.32 10.06
CA ALA A 18 -3.87 -6.54 8.94
C ALA A 18 -2.36 -6.74 8.75
N ILE A 19 -1.92 -6.76 7.50
CA ILE A 19 -0.50 -6.62 7.17
C ILE A 19 -0.24 -5.14 6.90
N VAL A 20 0.74 -4.60 7.61
CA VAL A 20 1.24 -3.24 7.41
C VAL A 20 2.58 -3.32 6.71
N PHE A 21 2.72 -2.59 5.61
CA PHE A 21 3.97 -2.43 4.89
C PHE A 21 4.55 -1.04 5.12
N SER A 22 5.73 -0.98 5.74
CA SER A 22 6.51 0.24 5.87
C SER A 22 7.53 0.31 4.73
N PHE A 23 7.48 1.38 3.96
CA PHE A 23 8.38 1.64 2.85
C PHE A 23 9.36 2.74 3.23
N SER A 24 10.65 2.53 2.95
CA SER A 24 11.70 3.54 3.12
C SER A 24 12.42 3.76 1.79
N PHE A 25 12.50 5.02 1.38
CA PHE A 25 13.09 5.43 0.11
C PHE A 25 14.43 6.12 0.32
N VAL A 26 15.44 5.67 -0.40
CA VAL A 26 16.81 6.19 -0.33
C VAL A 26 17.34 6.44 -1.74
N ARG A 27 18.00 7.57 -1.94
CA ARG A 27 18.77 7.88 -3.15
C ARG A 27 20.16 8.34 -2.74
N GLU A 28 21.20 7.78 -3.36
CA GLU A 28 22.60 8.18 -3.10
C GLU A 28 22.95 8.18 -1.59
N SER A 29 22.44 7.17 -0.86
CA SER A 29 22.56 7.03 0.61
C SER A 29 21.80 8.06 1.45
N LYS A 30 21.05 8.99 0.85
CA LYS A 30 20.17 9.93 1.54
C LYS A 30 18.73 9.40 1.58
N LYS A 31 18.12 9.39 2.77
CA LYS A 31 16.69 9.12 2.93
C LYS A 31 15.89 10.24 2.28
N ILE A 32 15.01 9.88 1.34
CA ILE A 32 14.17 10.82 0.58
C ILE A 32 12.68 10.71 0.97
N GLY A 33 12.32 9.71 1.76
CA GLY A 33 10.97 9.60 2.28
C GLY A 33 10.59 8.22 2.79
N GLU A 34 9.36 8.13 3.29
CA GLU A 34 8.70 6.93 3.78
C GLU A 34 7.22 6.89 3.38
N ALA A 35 6.67 5.68 3.37
CA ALA A 35 5.24 5.47 3.22
C ALA A 35 4.77 4.30 4.10
N ILE A 36 3.52 4.34 4.56
CA ILE A 36 2.90 3.26 5.32
C ILE A 36 1.60 2.85 4.64
N ILE A 37 1.47 1.55 4.36
CA ILE A 37 0.29 0.95 3.76
C ILE A 37 -0.29 -0.14 4.65
N TYR A 38 -1.59 -0.11 4.83
CA TYR A 38 -2.37 -1.14 5.53
C TYR A 38 -3.07 -1.99 4.48
N THR A 39 -3.15 -3.29 4.70
CA THR A 39 -3.94 -4.18 3.85
C THR A 39 -5.11 -4.75 4.63
N CYS A 40 -6.27 -4.82 3.99
CA CYS A 40 -7.40 -5.58 4.48
C CYS A 40 -8.12 -6.28 3.31
N GLU A 41 -9.04 -7.17 3.67
CA GLU A 41 -10.01 -7.71 2.72
C GLU A 41 -11.17 -6.73 2.56
N GLU A 42 -11.64 -6.52 1.34
CA GLU A 42 -12.85 -5.73 1.09
C GLU A 42 -14.04 -6.47 1.73
N SER A 43 -14.54 -5.97 2.87
CA SER A 43 -15.78 -6.44 3.47
C SER A 43 -16.95 -5.86 2.68
N GLY A 44 -17.40 -6.55 1.63
CA GLY A 44 -18.70 -6.27 1.03
C GLY A 44 -19.80 -6.49 2.08
N GLU A 45 -20.77 -5.58 2.16
CA GLU A 45 -21.94 -5.64 3.07
C GLU A 45 -22.92 -6.81 2.80
N GLU A 46 -22.50 -7.87 2.12
CA GLU A 46 -23.38 -9.00 1.78
C GLU A 46 -22.76 -10.33 2.19
N GLU A 47 -22.98 -10.72 3.45
CA GLU A 47 -22.79 -12.10 3.93
C GLU A 47 -23.80 -13.11 3.32
N ILE A 48 -24.56 -12.78 2.27
CA ILE A 48 -25.73 -13.58 1.87
C ILE A 48 -25.50 -14.51 0.66
N TYR A 49 -24.41 -14.40 -0.12
CA TYR A 49 -24.26 -15.24 -1.32
C TYR A 49 -22.86 -15.83 -1.57
N ALA A 50 -22.21 -16.35 -0.53
CA ALA A 50 -21.05 -17.25 -0.72
C ALA A 50 -21.48 -18.65 -1.21
N ILE A 51 -22.17 -18.72 -2.35
CA ILE A 51 -22.40 -19.96 -3.10
C ILE A 51 -21.46 -20.05 -4.31
N HIS A 52 -20.75 -18.98 -4.69
CA HIS A 52 -19.76 -19.00 -5.77
C HIS A 52 -18.45 -18.43 -5.23
N GLY A 53 -17.34 -19.14 -5.43
CA GLY A 53 -16.02 -18.85 -4.86
C GLY A 53 -15.34 -17.61 -5.44
N GLU A 54 -16.00 -16.45 -5.38
CA GLU A 54 -15.39 -15.16 -5.66
C GLU A 54 -14.38 -14.85 -4.55
N GLN A 55 -13.10 -14.85 -4.92
CA GLN A 55 -12.01 -14.51 -4.01
C GLN A 55 -12.23 -13.05 -3.55
N LYS A 56 -12.41 -12.84 -2.25
CA LYS A 56 -12.46 -11.50 -1.67
C LYS A 56 -11.23 -10.71 -2.12
N GLU A 57 -11.45 -9.55 -2.71
CA GLU A 57 -10.34 -8.73 -3.19
C GLU A 57 -9.55 -8.17 -1.99
N LYS A 58 -8.23 -8.27 -2.08
CA LYS A 58 -7.33 -7.61 -1.11
C LYS A 58 -7.09 -6.18 -1.55
N ILE A 59 -7.31 -5.25 -0.64
CA ILE A 59 -7.15 -3.82 -0.88
C ILE A 59 -6.09 -3.25 0.06
N ALA A 60 -5.40 -2.22 -0.41
CA ALA A 60 -4.41 -1.47 0.33
C ALA A 60 -4.90 -0.04 0.62
N TYR A 61 -4.55 0.49 1.78
CA TYR A 61 -4.79 1.87 2.17
C TYR A 61 -3.47 2.55 2.46
N LEU A 62 -3.18 3.63 1.74
CA LEU A 62 -2.07 4.52 2.03
C LEU A 62 -2.43 5.39 3.23
N ARG A 63 -1.81 5.13 4.37
CA ARG A 63 -2.03 5.87 5.62
C ARG A 63 -1.07 7.04 5.75
N GLU A 64 0.20 6.82 5.42
CA GLU A 64 1.23 7.84 5.48
C GLU A 64 2.03 7.87 4.19
N PHE A 65 2.30 9.07 3.69
CA PHE A 65 3.13 9.29 2.52
C PHE A 65 3.93 10.57 2.70
N SER A 66 5.18 10.42 3.16
CA SER A 66 6.10 11.52 3.44
C SER A 66 7.35 11.34 2.60
N ILE A 67 7.30 11.85 1.37
CA ILE A 67 8.41 11.77 0.40
C ILE A 67 8.67 13.18 -0.12
N MET A 68 9.91 13.50 -0.52
CA MET A 68 10.17 14.78 -1.19
C MET A 68 9.45 14.80 -2.55
N GLU A 69 8.82 15.93 -2.88
CA GLU A 69 7.90 16.12 -4.00
C GLU A 69 8.45 15.58 -5.33
N GLU A 70 9.72 15.84 -5.63
CA GLU A 70 10.36 15.43 -6.88
C GLU A 70 10.48 13.90 -7.05
N TYR A 71 10.26 13.14 -5.97
CA TYR A 71 10.33 11.68 -5.96
C TYR A 71 8.96 11.00 -5.76
N HIS A 72 7.86 11.75 -5.60
CA HIS A 72 6.53 11.20 -5.33
C HIS A 72 6.10 10.17 -6.37
N GLU A 73 6.09 10.57 -7.65
CA GLU A 73 5.60 9.72 -8.74
C GLU A 73 6.43 8.43 -8.87
N SER A 74 7.76 8.57 -8.83
CA SER A 74 8.67 7.43 -8.95
C SER A 74 8.53 6.46 -7.77
N SER A 75 8.32 6.98 -6.56
CA SER A 75 8.13 6.18 -5.35
C SER A 75 6.78 5.47 -5.37
N MET A 76 5.72 6.17 -5.77
CA MET A 76 4.38 5.59 -5.90
C MET A 76 4.33 4.46 -6.93
N ARG A 77 5.00 4.62 -8.08
CA ARG A 77 5.10 3.54 -9.08
C ARG A 77 5.79 2.29 -8.51
N LYS A 78 6.82 2.44 -7.67
CA LYS A 78 7.50 1.31 -7.00
C LYS A 78 6.58 0.62 -5.98
N ILE A 79 5.82 1.40 -5.21
CA ILE A 79 4.79 0.89 -4.30
C ILE A 79 3.72 0.09 -5.08
N GLN A 80 3.13 0.68 -6.12
CA GLN A 80 2.11 0.03 -6.95
C GLN A 80 2.63 -1.26 -7.57
N HIS A 81 3.87 -1.26 -8.07
CA HIS A 81 4.50 -2.45 -8.61
C HIS A 81 4.65 -3.54 -7.54
N PHE A 82 5.11 -3.19 -6.33
CA PHE A 82 5.19 -4.12 -5.21
C PHE A 82 3.82 -4.71 -4.84
N LEU A 83 2.79 -3.87 -4.71
CA LEU A 83 1.43 -4.31 -4.39
C LEU A 83 0.88 -5.28 -5.45
N ASN A 84 1.10 -4.98 -6.73
CA ASN A 84 0.70 -5.86 -7.83
C ASN A 84 1.39 -7.22 -7.77
N ILE A 85 2.68 -7.28 -7.41
CA ILE A 85 3.42 -8.55 -7.25
C ILE A 85 2.79 -9.41 -6.15
N ILE A 86 2.35 -8.80 -5.05
CA ILE A 86 1.73 -9.52 -3.92
C ILE A 86 0.22 -9.72 -4.07
N GLY A 87 -0.33 -9.43 -5.25
CA GLY A 87 -1.74 -9.68 -5.59
C GLY A 87 -2.73 -8.62 -5.10
N ILE A 88 -2.26 -7.46 -4.66
CA ILE A 88 -3.11 -6.33 -4.25
C ILE A 88 -3.20 -5.35 -5.42
N LYS A 89 -4.38 -5.27 -6.04
CA LYS A 89 -4.60 -4.48 -7.26
C LYS A 89 -5.10 -3.06 -6.97
N LYS A 90 -5.67 -2.82 -5.79
CA LYS A 90 -6.33 -1.57 -5.41
C LYS A 90 -5.60 -0.95 -4.23
N CYS A 91 -5.12 0.28 -4.38
CA CYS A 91 -4.51 1.07 -3.32
C CYS A 91 -5.25 2.40 -3.20
N ILE A 92 -5.95 2.61 -2.09
CA ILE A 92 -6.74 3.80 -1.80
C ILE A 92 -5.87 4.80 -1.03
N ASN A 93 -5.84 6.04 -1.50
CA ASN A 93 -5.19 7.13 -0.78
C ASN A 93 -6.22 7.83 0.11
N GLN A 94 -6.04 7.79 1.44
CA GLN A 94 -6.99 8.38 2.39
C GLN A 94 -7.14 9.91 2.26
N TYR A 95 -6.26 10.59 1.51
CA TYR A 95 -6.34 12.04 1.29
C TYR A 95 -7.28 12.49 0.16
N ASN A 96 -7.92 11.58 -0.58
CA ASN A 96 -8.84 11.92 -1.69
C ASN A 96 -10.34 11.96 -1.30
N LEU A 97 -10.67 12.04 -0.01
CA LEU A 97 -12.04 12.32 0.45
C LEU A 97 -12.13 13.75 0.98
N VAL A 98 -12.23 14.71 0.05
CA VAL A 98 -12.68 16.07 0.35
C VAL A 98 -14.10 16.17 -0.18
N TYR A 99 -15.08 16.35 0.73
CA TYR A 99 -16.49 16.62 0.43
C TYR A 99 -16.68 18.03 -0.16
#